data_AF-A0A0G1JP99-F1
#
_entry.id   AF-A0A0G1JP99-F1
#
_cell.length_a   1.000
_cell.length_b   1.000
_cell.length_c   1.000
_cell.angle_alpha   90.00
_cell.angle_beta   90.00
_cell.angle_gamma   90.00
#
_symmetry.space_group_name_H-M   'P 1'
#
loop_
_entity.id
_entity.type
_entity.pdbx_description
1 polymer ?
#
loop_
_entity_poly.entity_id
_entity_poly.type
_entity_poly.pdbx_seq_one_letter_code
_entity_poly.pdbx_strand_id
1 'polypeptide(L)'
;MQLSHDEVRHVAKLARLSLTDREVDLFSVQLSNILSYVDVLKEVDTDQVLPTAQVTGLALRARADEVQPYCSDPKALFTASLNTIAFQSKNFSSYRWYASIFFSIIAPYSARIELKSE
;
A
#
# COMPACT_ATOMS: atom_id res chain seq x y z
N MET A 1 -21.05 -17.32 -6.58
CA MET A 1 -19.99 -17.99 -5.78
C MET A 1 -19.95 -17.38 -4.38
N GLN A 2 -19.77 -18.17 -3.31
CA GLN A 2 -19.61 -17.64 -1.94
C GLN A 2 -18.14 -17.67 -1.52
N LEU A 3 -17.64 -16.54 -1.02
CA LEU A 3 -16.28 -16.41 -0.47
C LEU A 3 -16.25 -16.75 1.02
N SER A 4 -15.25 -17.53 1.42
CA SER A 4 -14.93 -17.81 2.81
C SER A 4 -14.19 -16.64 3.48
N HIS A 5 -14.23 -16.58 4.82
CA HIS A 5 -13.51 -15.55 5.57
C HIS A 5 -11.99 -15.63 5.38
N ASP A 6 -11.44 -16.83 5.16
CA ASP A 6 -10.01 -17.03 4.91
C ASP A 6 -9.59 -16.46 3.55
N GLU A 7 -10.44 -16.59 2.52
CA GLU A 7 -10.20 -15.98 1.21
C GLU A 7 -10.24 -14.46 1.28
N VAL A 8 -11.20 -13.89 2.02
CA VAL A 8 -11.27 -12.44 2.24
C VAL A 8 -10.01 -11.92 2.94
N ARG A 9 -9.56 -12.61 4.01
CA ARG A 9 -8.31 -12.25 4.71
C ARG A 9 -7.09 -12.42 3.82
N HIS A 10 -7.08 -13.43 2.95
CA HIS A 10 -5.99 -13.66 2.00
C HIS A 10 -5.88 -12.51 0.98
N VAL A 11 -6.99 -12.11 0.37
CA VAL A 11 -7.04 -10.99 -0.58
C VAL A 11 -6.67 -9.67 0.11
N ALA A 12 -7.16 -9.43 1.33
CA ALA A 12 -6.80 -8.25 2.12
C ALA A 12 -5.28 -8.18 2.38
N LYS A 13 -4.65 -9.32 2.69
CA LYS A 13 -3.19 -9.41 2.87
C LYS A 13 -2.43 -9.07 1.58
N LEU A 14 -2.89 -9.53 0.41
CA LEU A 14 -2.29 -9.18 -0.88
C LEU A 14 -2.40 -7.68 -1.18
N ALA A 15 -3.54 -7.07 -0.82
CA ALA A 15 -3.78 -5.64 -0.95
C ALA A 15 -3.12 -4.78 0.16
N ARG A 16 -2.46 -5.42 1.15
CA ARG A 16 -1.89 -4.75 2.34
C ARG A 16 -2.92 -3.97 3.17
N LEU A 17 -4.15 -4.48 3.24
CA LEU A 17 -5.23 -3.92 4.05
C LEU A 17 -5.36 -4.71 5.36
N SER A 18 -5.39 -4.00 6.48
CA SER A 18 -5.71 -4.58 7.79
C SER A 18 -7.21 -4.49 8.00
N LEU A 19 -7.88 -5.64 8.14
CA LEU A 19 -9.32 -5.73 8.37
C LEU A 19 -9.61 -6.25 9.78
N THR A 20 -10.67 -5.71 10.38
CA THR A 20 -11.27 -6.26 11.60
C THR A 20 -12.21 -7.42 11.28
N ASP A 21 -12.51 -8.28 12.25
CA ASP A 21 -13.39 -9.43 12.01
C ASP A 21 -14.79 -9.03 11.52
N ARG A 22 -15.32 -7.90 12.03
CA ARG A 22 -16.61 -7.36 11.56
C ARG A 22 -16.57 -6.94 10.08
N GLU A 23 -15.45 -6.37 9.64
CA GLU A 23 -15.27 -5.99 8.24
C GLU A 23 -15.09 -7.22 7.35
N VAL A 24 -14.43 -8.28 7.85
CA VAL A 24 -14.33 -9.55 7.13
C VAL A 24 -15.73 -10.16 6.91
N ASP A 25 -16.59 -10.14 7.92
CA ASP A 25 -17.97 -10.65 7.82
C ASP A 25 -18.81 -9.84 6.82
N LEU A 26 -18.64 -8.51 6.82
CA LEU A 26 -19.33 -7.63 5.88
C LEU A 26 -18.83 -7.82 4.45
N PHE A 27 -17.51 -7.89 4.25
CA PHE A 27 -16.93 -8.01 2.93
C PHE A 27 -17.10 -9.40 2.31
N SER A 28 -17.23 -10.46 3.10
CA SER A 28 -17.53 -11.80 2.56
C SER A 28 -18.85 -11.79 1.79
N VAL A 29 -19.89 -11.15 2.34
CA VAL A 29 -21.21 -11.03 1.69
C VAL A 29 -21.16 -10.09 0.50
N GLN A 30 -20.58 -8.89 0.66
CA GLN A 30 -20.56 -7.88 -0.40
C GLN A 30 -19.75 -8.35 -1.62
N LEU A 31 -18.56 -8.92 -1.42
CA LEU A 31 -17.72 -9.41 -2.51
C LEU A 31 -18.35 -10.61 -3.19
N SER A 32 -19.01 -11.51 -2.45
CA SER A 32 -19.74 -12.64 -3.04
C SER A 32 -20.86 -12.18 -3.97
N ASN A 33 -21.59 -11.13 -3.59
CA ASN A 33 -22.63 -10.53 -4.43
C ASN A 33 -22.07 -9.91 -5.71
N ILE A 34 -20.95 -9.17 -5.60
CA ILE A 34 -20.28 -8.56 -6.75
C ILE A 34 -19.77 -9.63 -7.73
N LEU A 35 -19.11 -10.67 -7.23
CA LEU A 35 -18.63 -11.77 -8.08
C LEU A 35 -19.79 -12.50 -8.77
N SER A 36 -20.90 -12.69 -8.05
CA SER A 36 -22.11 -13.31 -8.63
C SER A 36 -22.74 -12.43 -9.72
N TYR A 37 -22.60 -11.11 -9.65
CA TYR A 37 -23.00 -10.21 -10.73
C TYR A 37 -22.04 -10.28 -11.93
N VAL A 38 -20.73 -10.36 -11.68
CA VAL A 38 -19.72 -10.53 -12.74
C VAL A 38 -19.87 -11.86 -13.49
N ASP A 39 -20.41 -12.90 -12.85
CA ASP A 39 -20.69 -14.20 -13.49
C ASP A 39 -21.60 -14.08 -14.73
N VAL A 40 -22.42 -13.02 -14.86
CA VAL A 40 -23.24 -12.75 -16.06
C VAL A 40 -22.39 -12.63 -17.32
N LEU A 41 -21.14 -12.17 -17.21
CA LEU A 41 -20.24 -12.06 -18.36
C LEU A 41 -19.87 -13.42 -18.99
N LYS A 42 -20.07 -14.54 -18.27
CA LYS A 42 -19.81 -15.90 -18.78
C LYS A 42 -20.84 -16.36 -19.81
N GLU A 43 -21.98 -15.69 -19.90
CA GLU A 43 -23.04 -16.02 -20.88
C GLU A 43 -22.65 -15.63 -22.31
N VAL A 44 -21.63 -14.79 -22.47
CA VAL A 44 -21.17 -14.29 -23.76
C VAL A 44 -19.98 -15.13 -24.24
N ASP A 45 -20.10 -15.69 -25.45
CA ASP A 45 -19.01 -16.42 -26.11
C ASP A 45 -17.88 -15.45 -26.53
N THR A 46 -16.66 -15.77 -26.12
CA THR A 46 -15.45 -14.97 -26.40
C THR A 46 -14.35 -15.77 -27.10
N ASP A 47 -14.61 -17.01 -27.54
CA ASP A 47 -13.59 -17.92 -28.08
C ASP A 47 -12.89 -17.39 -29.35
N GLN A 48 -13.57 -16.54 -30.12
CA GLN A 48 -13.03 -15.96 -31.37
C GLN A 48 -12.58 -14.50 -31.23
N VAL A 49 -12.56 -13.93 -30.02
CA VAL A 49 -12.26 -12.52 -29.79
C VAL A 49 -10.90 -12.37 -29.10
N LEU A 50 -10.05 -11.49 -29.64
CA LEU A 50 -8.78 -11.15 -29.00
C LEU A 50 -9.00 -10.26 -27.77
N PRO A 51 -8.25 -10.44 -26.68
CA PRO A 51 -8.36 -9.59 -25.50
C PRO A 51 -7.92 -8.15 -25.82
N THR A 52 -8.73 -7.17 -25.40
CA THR A 52 -8.44 -5.75 -25.61
C THR A 52 -7.70 -5.17 -24.40
N ALA A 53 -6.38 -4.96 -24.51
CA ALA A 53 -5.57 -4.36 -23.45
C ALA A 53 -5.49 -2.82 -23.51
N GLN A 54 -5.61 -2.25 -24.71
CA GLN A 54 -5.54 -0.80 -24.95
C GLN A 54 -6.52 -0.40 -26.05
N VAL A 55 -7.19 0.74 -25.89
CA VAL A 55 -8.24 1.19 -26.81
C VAL A 55 -7.71 2.17 -27.87
N THR A 56 -6.63 2.89 -27.55
CA THR A 56 -6.14 4.04 -28.33
C THR A 56 -5.09 3.70 -29.40
N GLY A 57 -4.68 2.43 -29.51
CA GLY A 57 -3.67 1.99 -30.49
C GLY A 57 -2.28 2.59 -30.25
N LEU A 58 -1.95 2.96 -29.01
CA LEU A 58 -0.65 3.51 -28.65
C LEU A 58 0.46 2.52 -29.07
N ALA A 59 1.39 3.04 -29.87
CA ALA A 59 2.61 2.34 -30.21
C ALA A 59 3.63 2.48 -29.06
N LEU A 60 4.53 1.51 -28.95
CA LEU A 60 5.65 1.57 -28.01
C LEU A 60 6.45 2.87 -28.23
N ARG A 61 6.33 3.81 -27.29
CA ARG A 61 7.07 5.07 -27.36
C ARG A 61 8.39 4.90 -26.63
N ALA A 62 9.47 4.76 -27.39
CA ALA A 62 10.81 4.76 -26.82
C ALA A 62 11.13 6.14 -26.23
N ARG A 63 11.75 6.13 -25.05
CA ARG A 63 12.41 7.31 -24.47
C ARG A 63 13.83 7.37 -25.04
N ALA A 64 14.28 8.54 -25.45
CA ALA A 64 15.68 8.73 -25.85
C ALA A 64 16.62 8.46 -24.66
N ASP A 65 17.79 7.87 -24.93
CA ASP A 65 18.81 7.62 -23.91
C ASP A 65 19.61 8.90 -23.64
N GLU A 66 18.95 9.85 -23.00
CA GLU A 66 19.53 11.14 -22.62
C GLU A 66 19.52 11.28 -21.10
N VAL A 67 20.60 11.87 -20.58
CA VAL A 67 20.72 12.21 -19.16
C VAL A 67 19.72 13.33 -18.85
N GLN A 68 18.69 12.99 -18.10
CA GLN A 68 17.76 13.98 -17.56
C GLN A 68 18.32 14.52 -16.24
N PRO A 69 18.30 15.85 -16.02
CA PRO A 69 18.75 16.42 -14.76
C PRO A 69 17.88 15.87 -13.63
N TYR A 70 18.53 15.40 -12.57
CA TYR A 70 17.85 14.88 -11.40
C TYR A 70 17.05 16.03 -10.76
N CYS A 71 15.72 15.97 -10.86
CA CYS A 71 14.85 16.87 -10.13
C CYS A 71 14.70 16.33 -8.71
N SER A 72 15.58 16.73 -7.81
CA SER A 72 15.19 16.79 -6.41
C SER A 72 15.71 18.05 -5.75
N ASP A 73 14.77 18.84 -5.25
CA ASP A 73 15.04 19.58 -4.02
C ASP A 73 15.32 18.51 -2.95
N PRO A 74 16.50 18.50 -2.28
CA PRO A 74 16.78 17.57 -1.19
C PRO A 74 15.66 17.52 -0.14
N LYS A 75 14.91 18.62 0.05
CA LYS A 75 13.74 18.68 0.95
C LYS A 75 12.57 17.78 0.50
N ALA A 76 12.38 17.59 -0.81
CA ALA A 76 11.34 16.72 -1.36
C ALA A 76 11.61 15.22 -1.09
N LEU A 77 12.87 14.84 -0.89
CA LEU A 77 13.24 13.49 -0.46
C LEU A 77 12.85 13.22 1.00
N PHE A 78 12.94 14.24 1.86
CA PHE A 78 12.57 14.13 3.26
C PHE A 78 11.06 14.04 3.48
N THR A 79 10.24 14.76 2.69
CA THR A 79 8.77 14.72 2.82
C THR A 79 8.17 13.35 2.50
N ALA A 80 8.78 12.59 1.59
CA ALA A 80 8.35 11.23 1.26
C ALA A 80 8.50 10.26 2.46
N SER A 81 9.58 10.40 3.24
CA SER A 81 9.84 9.56 4.42
C SER A 81 9.00 9.98 5.64
N LEU A 82 8.83 11.28 5.87
CA LEU A 82 8.14 11.81 7.05
C LEU A 82 6.62 11.53 7.01
N ASN A 83 6.00 11.52 5.84
CA ASN A 83 4.60 11.11 5.70
C ASN A 83 4.38 9.62 6.01
N THR A 84 5.39 8.78 5.74
CA THR A 84 5.35 7.35 6.10
C THR A 84 5.42 7.17 7.61
N ILE A 85 6.28 7.93 8.30
CA ILE A 85 6.41 7.90 9.77
C ILE A 85 5.15 8.47 10.44
N ALA A 86 4.56 9.54 9.90
CA ALA A 86 3.32 10.12 10.42
C ALA A 86 2.09 9.20 10.24
N PHE A 87 2.05 8.40 9.18
CA PHE A 87 1.02 7.36 9.00
C PHE A 87 1.19 6.21 9.98
N GLN A 88 2.44 5.77 10.23
CA GLN A 88 2.69 4.73 11.22
C GLN A 88 2.42 5.20 12.66
N SER A 89 2.77 6.43 13.04
CA SER A 89 2.56 6.92 14.42
C SER A 89 1.08 7.02 14.82
N LYS A 90 0.18 7.32 13.87
CA LYS A 90 -1.28 7.36 14.13
C LYS A 90 -1.88 6.00 14.46
N ASN A 91 -1.26 4.89 14.03
CA ASN A 91 -1.70 3.53 14.35
C ASN A 91 -1.09 2.95 15.64
N PHE A 92 -0.22 3.70 16.34
CA PHE A 92 0.48 3.23 17.55
C PHE A 92 -0.13 3.79 18.86
N SER A 93 -1.46 3.98 18.92
CA SER A 93 -2.15 4.49 20.12
C SER A 93 -1.94 3.61 21.37
N SER A 94 -1.62 2.33 21.21
CA SER A 94 -1.49 1.37 22.32
C SER A 94 -0.13 1.35 23.05
N TYR A 95 0.90 2.06 22.57
CA TYR A 95 2.28 1.90 23.07
C TYR A 95 2.82 3.10 23.87
N ARG A 96 1.93 3.88 24.51
CA ARG A 96 2.33 5.06 25.30
C ARG A 96 3.29 4.74 26.46
N TRP A 97 3.26 3.51 26.97
CA TRP A 97 4.19 3.02 28.01
C TRP A 97 5.61 2.76 27.50
N TYR A 98 5.80 2.44 26.22
CA TYR A 98 7.14 2.20 25.65
C TYR A 98 7.88 3.50 25.36
N ALA A 99 7.17 4.61 25.12
CA ALA A 99 7.76 5.92 24.89
C ALA A 99 8.58 6.42 26.09
N SER A 100 8.17 6.11 27.33
CA SER A 100 8.92 6.46 28.55
C SER A 100 10.25 5.70 28.67
N ILE A 101 10.29 4.46 28.19
CA ILE A 101 11.50 3.63 28.20
C ILE A 101 12.46 4.10 27.08
N PHE A 102 11.93 4.42 25.91
CA PHE A 102 12.71 4.92 24.78
C PHE A 102 13.37 6.28 25.10
N PHE A 103 12.66 7.18 25.79
CA PHE A 103 13.21 8.48 26.21
C PHE A 103 14.22 8.38 27.36
N SER A 104 14.14 7.36 28.22
CA SER A 104 15.15 7.15 29.28
C SER A 104 16.44 6.47 28.80
N ILE A 105 16.36 5.61 27.78
CA ILE A 105 17.50 4.78 27.36
C ILE A 105 18.24 5.37 26.16
N ILE A 106 17.53 5.93 25.17
CA ILE A 106 18.13 6.33 23.88
C ILE A 106 18.47 7.83 23.83
N ALA A 107 17.69 8.69 24.50
CA ALA A 107 17.94 10.15 24.54
C ALA A 107 19.34 10.57 25.07
N PRO A 108 19.97 9.89 26.07
CA PRO A 108 21.31 10.27 26.49
C PRO A 108 22.41 9.87 25.48
N TYR A 109 22.12 9.00 24.51
CA TYR A 109 23.10 8.56 23.51
C TYR A 109 23.21 9.49 22.31
N SER A 110 22.13 10.20 21.94
CA SER A 110 22.13 11.16 20.82
C SER A 110 22.92 12.45 21.10
N ALA A 111 23.02 12.87 22.38
CA ALA A 111 23.78 14.07 22.75
C ALA A 111 25.32 13.88 22.69
N ARG A 112 25.81 12.63 22.63
CA ARG A 112 27.26 12.34 22.60
C ARG A 112 27.85 12.34 21.19
N ILE A 113 27.03 12.40 20.14
CA ILE A 113 27.48 12.34 18.75
C ILE A 113 27.88 13.74 18.23
N GLU A 114 27.41 14.83 18.82
CA GLU A 114 27.72 16.22 18.38
C GLU A 114 29.08 16.77 18.88
N LEU A 115 29.76 16.12 19.83
CA LEU A 115 31.00 16.66 20.42
C LEU A 115 32.31 16.10 19.83
N LYS A 116 32.26 15.39 18.69
CA LYS A 116 33.46 14.78 18.07
C LYS A 116 33.72 15.21 16.62
N SER A 117 33.08 16.29 16.19
CA SER A 117 33.34 16.96 14.92
C SER A 117 33.83 18.40 15.15
N GLU A 118 34.95 18.53 15.86
CA GLU A 118 35.87 19.68 15.78
C GLU A 118 37.28 19.13 15.53
#